data_AF-A0A947HGW9-F1
#
_entry.id   AF-A0A947HGW9-F1
#
_cell.length_a   1.000
_cell.length_b   1.000
_cell.length_c   1.000
_cell.angle_alpha   90.00
_cell.angle_beta   90.00
_cell.angle_gamma   90.00
#
_symmetry.space_group_name_H-M   'P 1'
#
loop_
_entity.id
_entity.type
_entity.pdbx_description
1 polymer ?
#
loop_
_entity_poly.entity_id
_entity_poly.type
_entity_poly.pdbx_seq_one_letter_code
_entity_poly.pdbx_strand_id
1 'polypeptide(L)'
;MFEHLKTLKAAQSQLVQRDDMRLQTARTQYSQAQALLQEYNRSLDKATLKQAMLLLTGCARMARSYAEPYLLLAYIYLALRLPQLSLKYLRVAQHLGSQDPLLGKIQAALQSGFQAPSVKRQNNKTQAHFGAADTDYDALYEEVQGLLVREVRAAMDIPLPAGPTANPERLNALHRAGHHLSESIALIQGQLELLDREMDCSELYRKLRNLESRLRLLTQILEGSEQCVALMQTLNGLAQRVQIALLNPSEMDLETFLDQCDSIADQLDGFTAKGWQIAELEAVYQALIDQITLLQDKLDS
;
A
#
# COMPACT_ATOMS: atom_id res chain seq x y z
N MET A 1 -36.54 20.75 28.44
CA MET A 1 -35.23 21.43 28.59
C MET A 1 -34.22 20.57 29.36
N PHE A 2 -34.57 19.99 30.52
CA PHE A 2 -33.68 19.10 31.28
C PHE A 2 -33.33 17.76 30.58
N GLU A 3 -34.26 17.19 29.80
CA GLU A 3 -34.03 15.98 28.98
C GLU A 3 -32.93 16.19 27.93
N HIS A 4 -32.95 17.31 27.20
CA HIS A 4 -31.95 17.64 26.18
C HIS A 4 -30.54 17.87 26.77
N LEU A 5 -30.44 18.36 28.01
CA LEU A 5 -29.15 18.49 28.69
C LEU A 5 -28.56 17.14 29.11
N LYS A 6 -29.41 16.15 29.45
CA LYS A 6 -28.97 14.78 29.75
C LYS A 6 -28.47 14.06 28.50
N THR A 7 -29.17 14.18 27.37
CA THR A 7 -28.74 13.59 26.09
C THR A 7 -27.43 14.19 25.59
N LEU A 8 -27.23 15.50 25.77
CA LEU A 8 -25.99 16.18 25.37
C LEU A 8 -24.79 15.76 26.23
N LYS A 9 -24.98 15.61 27.56
CA LYS A 9 -23.95 15.05 28.45
C LYS A 9 -23.62 13.59 28.11
N ALA A 10 -24.61 12.77 27.79
CA ALA A 10 -24.38 11.38 27.37
C ALA A 10 -23.59 11.31 26.06
N ALA A 11 -23.95 12.11 25.05
CA ALA A 11 -23.20 12.20 23.80
C ALA A 11 -21.76 12.70 23.99
N GLN A 12 -21.57 13.69 24.89
CA GLN A 12 -20.22 14.17 25.25
C GLN A 12 -19.39 13.06 25.90
N SER A 13 -19.97 12.29 26.83
CA SER A 13 -19.25 11.16 27.46
C SER A 13 -18.88 10.06 26.46
N GLN A 14 -19.74 9.77 25.48
CA GLN A 14 -19.46 8.79 24.42
C GLN A 14 -18.33 9.26 23.49
N LEU A 15 -18.28 10.56 23.17
CA LEU A 15 -17.20 11.12 22.35
C LEU A 15 -15.85 11.03 23.08
N VAL A 16 -15.81 11.39 24.36
CA VAL A 16 -14.59 11.28 25.19
C VAL A 16 -14.12 9.83 25.25
N GLN A 17 -15.02 8.87 25.53
CA GLN A 17 -14.67 7.45 25.56
C GLN A 17 -14.11 6.96 24.22
N ARG A 18 -14.69 7.39 23.09
CA ARG A 18 -14.21 6.99 21.76
C ARG A 18 -12.83 7.57 21.46
N ASP A 19 -12.59 8.81 21.85
CA ASP A 19 -11.28 9.45 21.64
C ASP A 19 -10.21 8.83 22.54
N ASP A 20 -10.55 8.46 23.78
CA ASP A 20 -9.68 7.71 24.68
C ASP A 20 -9.34 6.33 24.11
N MET A 21 -10.32 5.60 23.57
CA MET A 21 -10.07 4.31 22.91
C MET A 21 -9.15 4.46 21.69
N ARG A 22 -9.37 5.48 20.85
CA ARG A 22 -8.51 5.77 19.69
C ARG A 22 -7.08 6.09 20.11
N LEU A 23 -6.91 6.88 21.17
CA LEU A 23 -5.61 7.21 21.71
C LEU A 23 -4.91 5.97 22.28
N GLN A 24 -5.63 5.10 22.98
CA GLN A 24 -5.09 3.83 23.48
C GLN A 24 -4.62 2.93 22.33
N THR A 25 -5.44 2.75 21.29
CA THR A 25 -5.05 1.96 20.12
C THR A 25 -3.83 2.56 19.41
N ALA A 26 -3.78 3.90 19.27
CA ALA A 26 -2.63 4.59 18.70
C ALA A 26 -1.36 4.38 19.55
N ARG A 27 -1.46 4.37 20.89
CA ARG A 27 -0.32 4.05 21.77
C ARG A 27 0.16 2.61 21.61
N THR A 28 -0.76 1.65 21.47
CA THR A 28 -0.39 0.24 21.20
C THR A 28 0.33 0.11 19.87
N GLN A 29 -0.20 0.70 18.80
CA GLN A 29 0.45 0.69 17.48
C GLN A 29 1.81 1.41 17.50
N TYR A 30 1.93 2.49 18.26
CA TYR A 30 3.19 3.20 18.43
C TYR A 30 4.25 2.31 19.11
N SER A 31 3.87 1.58 20.17
CA SER A 31 4.79 0.63 20.83
C SER A 31 5.24 -0.50 19.89
N GLN A 32 4.34 -0.99 19.04
CA GLN A 32 4.67 -1.98 18.00
C GLN A 32 5.63 -1.40 16.96
N ALA A 33 5.40 -0.17 16.51
CA ALA A 33 6.30 0.51 15.58
C ALA A 33 7.70 0.70 16.19
N GLN A 34 7.80 1.02 17.48
CA GLN A 34 9.09 1.10 18.17
C GLN A 34 9.80 -0.25 18.21
N ALA A 35 9.09 -1.35 18.48
CA ALA A 35 9.66 -2.70 18.44
C ALA A 35 10.20 -3.05 17.05
N LEU A 36 9.44 -2.76 15.99
CA LEU A 36 9.88 -2.96 14.61
C LEU A 36 11.11 -2.11 14.25
N LEU A 37 11.22 -0.88 14.77
CA LEU A 37 12.42 -0.05 14.55
C LEU A 37 13.65 -0.60 15.28
N GLN A 38 13.48 -1.19 16.46
CA GLN A 38 14.57 -1.89 17.15
C GLN A 38 15.00 -3.13 16.37
N GLU A 39 14.06 -3.87 15.80
CA GLU A 39 14.34 -5.00 14.92
C GLU A 39 15.05 -4.56 13.64
N TYR A 40 14.57 -3.49 13.00
CA TYR A 40 15.21 -2.89 11.83
C TYR A 40 16.66 -2.49 12.13
N ASN A 41 16.95 -1.93 13.30
CA ASN A 41 18.33 -1.59 13.67
C ASN A 41 19.24 -2.83 13.80
N ARG A 42 18.67 -4.04 13.95
CA ARG A 42 19.41 -5.31 13.97
C ARG A 42 19.52 -5.95 12.59
N SER A 43 18.42 -6.02 11.84
CA SER A 43 18.35 -6.74 10.55
C SER A 43 18.68 -5.86 9.34
N LEU A 44 18.47 -4.55 9.45
CA LEU A 44 18.48 -3.57 8.36
C LEU A 44 17.52 -3.91 7.21
N ASP A 45 16.47 -4.69 7.49
CA ASP A 45 15.48 -5.09 6.49
C ASP A 45 14.52 -3.93 6.11
N LYS A 46 14.41 -3.68 4.81
CA LYS A 46 13.56 -2.62 4.27
C LYS A 46 12.07 -2.90 4.51
N ALA A 47 11.65 -4.17 4.54
CA ALA A 47 10.24 -4.51 4.77
C ALA A 47 9.83 -4.17 6.21
N THR A 48 10.68 -4.48 7.20
CA THR A 48 10.48 -4.09 8.60
C THR A 48 10.35 -2.56 8.76
N LEU A 49 11.22 -1.78 8.11
CA LEU A 49 11.15 -0.32 8.16
C LEU A 49 9.84 0.21 7.55
N LYS A 50 9.43 -0.32 6.39
CA LYS A 50 8.17 0.05 5.74
C LYS A 50 6.97 -0.23 6.65
N GLN A 51 6.96 -1.39 7.30
CA GLN A 51 5.89 -1.76 8.24
C GLN A 51 5.84 -0.83 9.46
N ALA A 52 6.99 -0.47 10.03
CA ALA A 52 7.06 0.52 11.11
C ALA A 52 6.52 1.89 10.68
N MET A 53 6.89 2.37 9.49
CA MET A 53 6.41 3.64 8.95
C MET A 53 4.89 3.63 8.70
N LEU A 54 4.33 2.50 8.24
CA LEU A 54 2.88 2.33 8.07
C LEU A 54 2.14 2.41 9.41
N LEU A 55 2.65 1.74 10.45
CA LEU A 55 2.06 1.81 11.79
C LEU A 55 2.11 3.25 12.36
N LEU A 56 3.25 3.94 12.23
CA LEU A 56 3.37 5.34 12.68
C LEU A 56 2.41 6.27 11.94
N THR A 57 2.23 6.06 10.64
CA THR A 57 1.26 6.82 9.83
C THR A 57 -0.18 6.48 10.22
N GLY A 58 -0.45 5.23 10.63
CA GLY A 58 -1.71 4.82 11.26
C GLY A 58 -1.97 5.57 12.57
N CYS A 59 -0.98 5.61 13.47
CA CYS A 59 -1.05 6.33 14.74
C CYS A 59 -1.38 7.81 14.54
N ALA A 60 -0.66 8.48 13.63
CA ALA A 60 -0.87 9.89 13.30
C ALA A 60 -2.29 10.18 12.77
N ARG A 61 -2.87 9.25 11.99
CA ARG A 61 -4.25 9.35 11.48
C ARG A 61 -5.30 9.12 12.56
N MET A 62 -5.07 8.17 13.46
CA MET A 62 -6.01 7.79 14.53
C MET A 62 -6.07 8.81 15.66
N ALA A 63 -4.91 9.36 16.06
CA ALA A 63 -4.78 10.32 17.15
C ALA A 63 -3.94 11.52 16.69
N ARG A 64 -4.59 12.52 16.09
CA ARG A 64 -3.89 13.71 15.54
C ARG A 64 -3.19 14.56 16.59
N SER A 65 -3.62 14.50 17.85
CA SER A 65 -3.01 15.19 18.98
C SER A 65 -1.79 14.46 19.56
N TYR A 66 -1.52 13.22 19.13
CA TYR A 66 -0.41 12.43 19.63
C TYR A 66 0.87 12.78 18.86
N ALA A 67 1.83 13.45 19.51
CA ALA A 67 2.96 14.10 18.85
C ALA A 67 4.11 13.14 18.52
N GLU A 68 4.28 12.09 19.30
CA GLU A 68 5.41 11.16 19.27
C GLU A 68 5.55 10.40 17.94
N PRO A 69 4.46 9.93 17.29
CA PRO A 69 4.56 9.33 15.95
C PRO A 69 5.10 10.30 14.89
N TYR A 70 4.73 11.58 14.96
CA TYR A 70 5.24 12.61 14.04
C TYR A 70 6.73 12.83 14.24
N LEU A 71 7.19 12.89 15.50
CA LEU A 71 8.60 13.05 15.81
C LEU A 71 9.44 11.85 15.31
N LEU A 72 8.95 10.63 15.50
CA LEU A 72 9.62 9.42 15.03
C LEU A 72 9.68 9.37 13.49
N LEU A 73 8.59 9.73 12.80
CA LEU A 73 8.57 9.86 11.35
C LEU A 73 9.56 10.92 10.88
N ALA A 74 9.62 12.07 11.55
CA ALA A 74 10.59 13.12 11.21
C ALA A 74 12.03 12.60 11.30
N TYR A 75 12.36 11.83 12.35
CA TYR A 75 13.66 11.19 12.51
C TYR A 75 13.95 10.18 11.40
N ILE A 76 13.00 9.29 11.09
CA ILE A 76 13.16 8.28 10.03
C ILE A 76 13.39 8.95 8.67
N TYR A 77 12.60 9.95 8.32
CA TYR A 77 12.77 10.69 7.06
C TYR A 77 14.09 11.43 6.99
N LEU A 78 14.58 11.98 8.10
CA LEU A 78 15.92 12.57 8.16
C LEU A 78 16.99 11.50 7.87
N ALA A 79 16.89 10.33 8.52
CA ALA A 79 17.82 9.22 8.31
C ALA A 79 17.78 8.68 6.87
N LEU A 80 16.62 8.73 6.21
CA LEU A 80 16.44 8.35 4.80
C LEU A 80 16.89 9.43 3.80
N ARG A 81 17.44 10.56 4.28
CA ARG A 81 17.83 11.72 3.46
C ARG A 81 16.66 12.37 2.71
N LEU A 82 15.49 12.41 3.37
CA LEU A 82 14.27 13.07 2.90
C LEU A 82 13.96 14.25 3.84
N PRO A 83 14.79 15.33 3.84
CA PRO A 83 14.69 16.41 4.82
C PRO A 83 13.39 17.19 4.74
N GLN A 84 12.74 17.24 3.57
CA GLN A 84 11.47 17.96 3.41
C GLN A 84 10.31 17.24 4.11
N LEU A 85 10.22 15.92 3.95
CA LEU A 85 9.28 15.11 4.72
C LEU A 85 9.61 15.17 6.20
N SER A 86 10.90 15.10 6.57
CA SER A 86 11.32 15.28 7.96
C SER A 86 10.80 16.59 8.56
N LEU A 87 11.00 17.72 7.87
CA LEU A 87 10.52 19.04 8.27
C LEU A 87 8.99 19.08 8.39
N LYS A 88 8.26 18.48 7.46
CA LYS A 88 6.80 18.41 7.49
C LYS A 88 6.30 17.78 8.79
N TYR A 89 6.81 16.60 9.15
CA TYR A 89 6.41 15.92 10.38
C TYR A 89 6.93 16.61 11.64
N LEU A 90 8.14 17.20 11.59
CA LEU A 90 8.72 17.95 12.70
C LEU A 90 7.89 19.19 13.07
N ARG A 91 7.41 19.95 12.07
CA ARG A 91 6.53 21.12 12.29
C ARG A 91 5.23 20.74 12.98
N VAL A 92 4.66 19.58 12.63
CA VAL A 92 3.44 19.08 13.30
C VAL A 92 3.75 18.70 14.75
N ALA A 93 4.85 17.99 15.01
CA ALA A 93 5.27 17.65 16.36
C ALA A 93 5.55 18.90 17.22
N GLN A 94 6.15 19.94 16.64
CA GLN A 94 6.35 21.26 17.25
C GLN A 94 5.03 21.94 17.61
N HIS A 95 4.08 21.96 16.66
CA HIS A 95 2.78 22.59 16.88
C HIS A 95 1.97 21.90 17.98
N LEU A 96 2.12 20.57 18.11
CA LEU A 96 1.51 19.78 19.19
C LEU A 96 2.22 19.94 20.55
N GLY A 97 3.28 20.74 20.63
CA GLY A 97 3.97 21.06 21.88
C GLY A 97 4.83 19.93 22.43
N SER A 98 5.38 19.07 21.56
CA SER A 98 6.32 18.02 22.00
C SER A 98 7.53 18.65 22.71
N GLN A 99 7.76 18.27 23.96
CA GLN A 99 8.90 18.72 24.78
C GLN A 99 10.13 17.81 24.63
N ASP A 100 10.13 16.90 23.65
CA ASP A 100 11.20 15.92 23.51
C ASP A 100 12.52 16.60 23.08
N PRO A 101 13.65 16.36 23.77
CA PRO A 101 14.95 16.89 23.40
C PRO A 101 15.41 16.49 21.98
N LEU A 102 14.84 15.42 21.40
CA LEU A 102 15.10 15.02 20.01
C LEU A 102 14.64 16.08 19.00
N LEU A 103 13.62 16.87 19.32
CA LEU A 103 13.09 17.88 18.42
C LEU A 103 14.15 18.94 18.08
N GLY A 104 14.85 19.44 19.10
CA GLY A 104 15.96 20.38 18.91
C GLY A 104 17.14 19.76 18.16
N LYS A 105 17.44 18.47 18.40
CA LYS A 105 18.50 17.75 17.68
C LYS A 105 18.18 17.57 16.19
N ILE A 106 16.94 17.19 15.86
CA ILE A 106 16.49 17.04 14.47
C ILE A 106 16.49 18.40 13.77
N GLN A 107 16.03 19.46 14.45
CA GLN A 107 16.04 20.82 13.92
C GLN A 107 17.47 21.32 13.64
N ALA A 108 18.40 21.12 14.59
CA ALA A 108 19.80 21.47 14.40
C ALA A 108 20.45 20.64 13.28
N ALA A 109 20.12 19.35 13.16
CA ALA A 109 20.60 18.48 12.10
C ALA A 109 20.11 18.96 10.71
N LEU A 110 18.84 19.37 10.60
CA LEU A 110 18.28 19.92 9.37
C LEU A 110 18.90 21.27 8.99
N GLN A 111 19.20 22.14 9.96
CA GLN A 111 19.83 23.44 9.73
C GLN A 111 21.33 23.35 9.38
N SER A 112 22.05 22.39 9.97
CA SER A 112 23.48 22.17 9.72
C SER A 112 23.77 21.39 8.43
N GLY A 113 22.74 21.00 7.67
CA GLY A 113 22.90 20.14 6.51
C GLY A 113 23.45 18.76 6.88
N PHE A 114 23.20 18.30 8.11
CA PHE A 114 23.74 17.05 8.63
C PHE A 114 23.35 15.88 7.73
N GLN A 115 24.36 15.25 7.16
CA GLN A 115 24.21 13.97 6.46
C GLN A 115 24.43 12.86 7.48
N ALA A 116 23.36 12.13 7.81
CA ALA A 116 23.45 10.98 8.69
C ALA A 116 24.54 10.00 8.19
N PRO A 117 25.35 9.40 9.09
CA PRO A 117 26.36 8.42 8.73
C PRO A 117 25.70 7.33 7.88
N SER A 118 26.21 7.17 6.66
CA SER A 118 25.70 6.19 5.72
C SER A 118 25.81 4.81 6.36
N VAL A 119 24.67 4.20 6.75
CA VAL A 119 24.61 2.74 6.87
C VAL A 119 25.12 2.23 5.52
N LYS A 120 26.24 1.49 5.52
CA LYS A 120 26.98 1.09 4.31
C LYS A 120 26.01 0.44 3.32
N ARG A 121 25.45 1.25 2.42
CA ARG A 121 24.65 0.81 1.30
C ARG A 121 25.59 0.01 0.42
N GLN A 122 25.29 -1.26 0.21
CA GLN A 122 25.84 -1.97 -0.93
C GLN A 122 25.49 -1.15 -2.18
N ASN A 123 26.54 -0.73 -2.88
CA ASN A 123 26.52 0.21 -3.98
C ASN A 123 25.49 -0.16 -5.05
N ASN A 124 24.39 0.60 -5.14
CA ASN A 124 23.76 0.88 -6.41
C ASN A 124 24.07 2.34 -6.76
N LYS A 125 24.91 2.50 -7.78
CA LYS A 125 25.38 3.77 -8.31
C LYS A 125 24.24 4.49 -9.03
N THR A 126 23.55 5.36 -8.31
CA THR A 126 22.87 6.56 -8.84
C THR A 126 22.46 7.41 -7.66
N GLN A 127 23.40 8.20 -7.11
CA GLN A 127 23.05 9.34 -6.26
C GLN A 127 23.76 10.56 -6.79
N ALA A 128 22.96 11.44 -7.39
CA ALA A 128 23.32 12.77 -7.81
C ALA A 128 23.81 13.60 -6.61
N HIS A 129 24.86 14.37 -6.86
CA HIS A 129 25.31 15.44 -5.98
C HIS A 129 24.24 16.53 -5.91
N PHE A 130 23.62 16.72 -4.75
CA PHE A 130 22.86 17.95 -4.44
C PHE A 130 23.58 18.68 -3.31
N GLY A 131 24.39 19.67 -3.68
CA GLY A 131 24.89 20.72 -2.80
C GLY A 131 24.07 21.98 -3.02
N ALA A 132 23.49 22.52 -1.94
CA ALA A 132 22.46 23.56 -1.95
C ALA A 132 23.00 25.00 -2.11
N ALA A 133 23.98 25.25 -2.98
CA ALA A 133 24.55 26.60 -3.14
C ALA A 133 24.38 27.21 -4.54
N ASP A 134 23.94 26.46 -5.55
CA ASP A 134 23.66 26.97 -6.91
C ASP A 134 22.77 25.97 -7.66
N THR A 135 21.60 25.65 -7.10
CA THR A 135 20.63 24.81 -7.83
C THR A 135 19.89 25.71 -8.81
N ASP A 136 20.25 25.60 -10.08
CA ASP A 136 19.51 26.21 -11.19
C ASP A 136 18.12 25.56 -11.26
N TYR A 137 17.13 26.25 -10.68
CA TYR A 137 15.76 25.76 -10.60
C TYR A 137 15.09 25.67 -11.96
N ASP A 138 15.52 26.50 -12.93
CA ASP A 138 15.00 26.45 -14.30
C ASP A 138 15.49 25.16 -14.99
N ALA A 139 16.78 24.83 -14.85
CA ALA A 139 17.33 23.57 -15.35
C ALA A 139 16.65 22.35 -14.69
N LEU A 140 16.38 22.40 -13.39
CA LEU A 140 15.67 21.33 -12.69
C LEU A 140 14.21 21.22 -13.16
N TYR A 141 13.53 22.33 -13.42
CA TYR A 141 12.18 22.31 -13.97
C TYR A 141 12.14 21.63 -15.35
N GLU A 142 13.07 21.96 -16.24
CA GLU A 142 13.21 21.30 -17.54
C GLU A 142 13.50 19.80 -17.40
N GLU A 143 14.37 19.41 -16.46
CA GLU A 143 14.68 18.00 -16.16
C GLU A 143 13.43 17.25 -15.70
N VAL A 144 12.69 17.80 -14.73
CA VAL A 144 11.46 17.19 -14.21
C VAL A 144 10.39 17.10 -15.29
N GLN A 145 10.26 18.14 -16.13
CA GLN A 145 9.35 18.12 -17.26
C GLN A 145 9.72 17.03 -18.27
N GLY A 146 11.00 16.90 -18.62
CA GLY A 146 11.49 15.86 -19.52
C GLY A 146 11.26 14.45 -18.94
N LEU A 147 11.52 14.28 -17.65
CA LEU A 147 11.27 13.04 -16.95
C LEU A 147 9.77 12.70 -16.94
N LEU A 148 8.89 13.65 -16.59
CA LEU A 148 7.44 13.46 -16.65
C LEU A 148 6.95 13.03 -18.04
N VAL A 149 7.41 13.69 -19.10
CA VAL A 149 7.00 13.32 -20.47
C VAL A 149 7.44 11.90 -20.82
N ARG A 150 8.67 11.52 -20.45
CA ARG A 150 9.20 10.17 -20.68
C ARG A 150 8.39 9.12 -19.90
N GLU A 151 8.15 9.36 -18.62
CA GLU A 151 7.43 8.42 -17.75
C GLU A 151 5.95 8.30 -18.16
N VAL A 152 5.30 9.40 -18.59
CA VAL A 152 3.93 9.35 -19.12
C VAL A 152 3.86 8.50 -20.37
N ARG A 153 4.82 8.65 -21.29
CA ARG A 153 4.88 7.82 -22.50
C ARG A 153 5.10 6.35 -22.15
N ALA A 154 6.09 6.06 -21.32
CA ALA A 154 6.38 4.70 -20.88
C ALA A 154 5.17 4.06 -20.18
N ALA A 155 4.46 4.82 -19.33
CA ALA A 155 3.29 4.33 -18.61
C ALA A 155 2.08 4.02 -19.53
N MET A 156 1.94 4.77 -20.62
CA MET A 156 0.92 4.53 -21.64
C MET A 156 1.25 3.33 -22.53
N ASP A 157 2.53 3.06 -22.75
CA ASP A 157 3.00 1.90 -23.51
C ASP A 157 2.87 0.57 -22.73
N ILE A 158 2.63 0.62 -21.41
CA ILE A 158 2.31 -0.58 -20.62
C ILE A 158 0.96 -1.14 -21.10
N PRO A 159 0.91 -2.35 -21.67
CA PRO A 159 -0.34 -2.97 -22.07
C PRO A 159 -1.12 -3.38 -20.81
N LEU A 160 -2.20 -2.66 -20.51
CA LEU A 160 -3.12 -3.08 -19.46
C LEU A 160 -4.14 -4.05 -20.04
N PRO A 161 -4.35 -5.22 -19.39
CA PRO A 161 -5.43 -6.11 -19.78
C PRO A 161 -6.79 -5.44 -19.51
N ALA A 162 -7.82 -5.87 -20.23
CA ALA A 162 -9.19 -5.39 -20.04
C ALA A 162 -9.76 -5.77 -18.67
N GLY A 163 -9.15 -6.73 -17.98
CA GLY A 163 -9.49 -7.13 -16.62
C GLY A 163 -8.35 -7.91 -15.95
N PRO A 164 -8.60 -8.46 -14.76
CA PRO A 164 -7.68 -9.36 -14.08
C PRO A 164 -7.20 -10.53 -14.94
N THR A 165 -6.01 -11.04 -14.64
CA THR A 165 -5.40 -12.17 -15.36
C THR A 165 -4.86 -13.21 -14.39
N ALA A 166 -5.17 -14.49 -14.61
CA ALA A 166 -4.56 -15.59 -13.87
C ALA A 166 -3.18 -16.00 -14.44
N ASN A 167 -2.79 -15.48 -15.61
CA ASN A 167 -1.51 -15.79 -16.24
C ASN A 167 -0.31 -15.22 -15.44
N PRO A 168 0.63 -16.06 -14.98
CA PRO A 168 1.74 -15.65 -14.12
C PRO A 168 2.76 -14.75 -14.82
N GLU A 169 3.00 -14.93 -16.13
CA GLU A 169 3.95 -14.09 -16.88
C GLU A 169 3.43 -12.65 -16.99
N ARG A 170 2.13 -12.52 -17.29
CA ARG A 170 1.45 -11.21 -17.35
C ARG A 170 1.40 -10.56 -15.98
N LEU A 171 1.09 -11.32 -14.93
CA LEU A 171 1.07 -10.81 -13.56
C LEU A 171 2.45 -10.26 -13.14
N ASN A 172 3.52 -11.02 -13.42
CA ASN A 172 4.89 -10.57 -13.15
C ASN A 172 5.29 -9.34 -13.97
N ALA A 173 4.81 -9.20 -15.21
CA ALA A 173 5.01 -7.99 -15.99
C ALA A 173 4.29 -6.78 -15.37
N LEU A 174 3.04 -6.96 -14.94
CA LEU A 174 2.25 -5.93 -14.26
C LEU A 174 2.90 -5.49 -12.94
N HIS A 175 3.40 -6.42 -12.12
CA HIS A 175 4.11 -6.08 -10.88
C HIS A 175 5.36 -5.24 -11.13
N ARG A 176 6.19 -5.64 -12.09
CA ARG A 176 7.39 -4.88 -12.47
C ARG A 176 7.03 -3.48 -12.95
N ALA A 177 6.02 -3.37 -13.79
CA ALA A 177 5.52 -2.09 -14.31
C ALA A 177 4.95 -1.20 -13.20
N GLY A 178 4.17 -1.76 -12.28
CA GLY A 178 3.62 -1.05 -11.12
C GLY A 178 4.68 -0.55 -10.15
N HIS A 179 5.70 -1.38 -9.87
CA HIS A 179 6.83 -0.99 -9.03
C HIS A 179 7.60 0.16 -9.66
N HIS A 180 7.96 0.03 -10.93
CA HIS A 180 8.69 1.06 -11.66
C HIS A 180 7.91 2.40 -11.67
N LEU A 181 6.63 2.36 -12.01
CA LEU A 181 5.78 3.55 -12.05
C LEU A 181 5.65 4.21 -10.66
N SER A 182 5.52 3.41 -9.60
CA SER A 182 5.46 3.92 -8.22
C SER A 182 6.77 4.61 -7.79
N GLU A 183 7.92 4.05 -8.17
CA GLU A 183 9.23 4.66 -7.90
C GLU A 183 9.41 5.97 -8.68
N SER A 184 9.04 5.98 -9.97
CA SER A 184 9.09 7.18 -10.80
C SER A 184 8.20 8.30 -10.24
N ILE A 185 6.97 7.97 -9.81
CA ILE A 185 6.06 8.95 -9.18
C ILE A 185 6.68 9.53 -7.91
N ALA A 186 7.24 8.69 -7.03
CA ALA A 186 7.85 9.15 -5.79
C ALA A 186 9.06 10.07 -6.04
N LEU A 187 9.88 9.75 -7.05
CA LEU A 187 11.01 10.58 -7.47
C LEU A 187 10.53 11.95 -7.97
N ILE A 188 9.57 11.97 -8.90
CA ILE A 188 9.02 13.21 -9.47
C ILE A 188 8.37 14.06 -8.38
N GLN A 189 7.58 13.46 -7.49
CA GLN A 189 6.95 14.16 -6.37
C GLN A 189 8.01 14.85 -5.49
N GLY A 190 9.10 14.15 -5.18
CA GLY A 190 10.19 14.73 -4.40
C GLY A 190 10.88 15.92 -5.08
N GLN A 191 11.04 15.87 -6.41
CA GLN A 191 11.61 16.99 -7.19
C GLN A 191 10.62 18.16 -7.31
N LEU A 192 9.33 17.87 -7.49
CA LEU A 192 8.28 18.89 -7.54
C LEU A 192 8.12 19.61 -6.20
N GLU A 193 8.17 18.91 -5.06
CA GLU A 193 8.13 19.54 -3.73
C GLU A 193 9.28 20.53 -3.49
N LEU A 194 10.40 20.37 -4.20
CA LEU A 194 11.53 21.28 -4.16
C LEU A 194 11.29 22.51 -5.05
N LEU A 195 10.77 22.30 -6.27
CA LEU A 195 10.45 23.37 -7.22
C LEU A 195 9.26 24.24 -6.78
N ASP A 196 8.24 23.66 -6.15
CA ASP A 196 6.98 24.33 -5.75
C ASP A 196 7.19 25.47 -4.73
N ARG A 197 8.38 25.56 -4.14
CA ARG A 197 8.76 26.66 -3.24
C ARG A 197 9.22 27.91 -3.96
N GLU A 198 9.75 27.73 -5.16
CA GLU A 198 10.43 28.78 -5.93
C GLU A 198 9.62 29.18 -7.17
N MET A 199 8.77 28.28 -7.70
CA MET A 199 7.99 28.50 -8.92
C MET A 199 6.68 27.72 -8.95
N ASP A 200 5.74 28.17 -9.79
CA ASP A 200 4.45 27.50 -9.99
C ASP A 200 4.64 26.18 -10.77
N CYS A 201 4.38 25.07 -10.09
CA CYS A 201 4.48 23.72 -10.64
C CYS A 201 3.13 23.10 -11.02
N SER A 202 2.04 23.88 -11.06
CA SER A 202 0.67 23.38 -11.26
C SER A 202 0.51 22.49 -12.50
N GLU A 203 1.16 22.86 -13.61
CA GLU A 203 1.12 22.07 -14.86
C GLU A 203 1.86 20.73 -14.74
N LEU A 204 2.97 20.69 -14.01
CA LEU A 204 3.70 19.45 -13.77
C LEU A 204 2.92 18.52 -12.83
N TYR A 205 2.28 19.07 -11.79
CA TYR A 205 1.34 18.31 -10.94
C TYR A 205 0.17 17.75 -11.73
N ARG A 206 -0.38 18.50 -12.70
CA ARG A 206 -1.44 18.00 -13.58
C ARG A 206 -0.99 16.79 -14.39
N LYS A 207 0.23 16.80 -14.93
CA LYS A 207 0.81 15.66 -15.65
C LYS A 207 1.08 14.48 -14.73
N LEU A 208 1.60 14.73 -13.52
CA LEU A 208 1.85 13.69 -12.52
C LEU A 208 0.56 12.93 -12.15
N ARG A 209 -0.59 13.64 -12.03
CA ARG A 209 -1.90 12.99 -11.76
C ARG A 209 -2.29 11.94 -12.79
N ASN A 210 -1.84 12.07 -14.04
CA ASN A 210 -2.08 11.05 -15.06
C ASN A 210 -1.33 9.75 -14.73
N LEU A 211 -0.08 9.86 -14.27
CA LEU A 211 0.70 8.72 -13.79
C LEU A 211 0.07 8.09 -12.55
N GLU A 212 -0.37 8.90 -11.58
CA GLU A 212 -1.04 8.41 -10.36
C GLU A 212 -2.34 7.67 -10.69
N SER A 213 -3.12 8.19 -11.65
CA SER A 213 -4.35 7.54 -12.11
C SER A 213 -4.04 6.21 -12.81
N ARG A 214 -2.99 6.18 -13.63
CA ARG A 214 -2.51 4.95 -14.29
C ARG A 214 -2.03 3.91 -13.29
N LEU A 215 -1.27 4.33 -12.28
CA LEU A 215 -0.82 3.45 -11.20
C LEU A 215 -2.01 2.88 -10.44
N ARG A 216 -3.01 3.72 -10.09
CA ARG A 216 -4.21 3.25 -9.39
C ARG A 216 -4.95 2.17 -10.18
N LEU A 217 -5.13 2.36 -11.48
CA LEU A 217 -5.76 1.36 -12.35
C LEU A 217 -4.95 0.07 -12.39
N LEU A 218 -3.62 0.17 -12.51
CA LEU A 218 -2.73 -0.97 -12.49
C LEU A 218 -2.80 -1.73 -11.16
N THR A 219 -2.83 -1.03 -10.02
CA THR A 219 -3.00 -1.63 -8.70
C THR A 219 -4.33 -2.37 -8.58
N GLN A 220 -5.43 -1.80 -9.08
CA GLN A 220 -6.74 -2.49 -9.08
C GLN A 220 -6.71 -3.78 -9.91
N ILE A 221 -6.06 -3.75 -11.08
CA ILE A 221 -5.90 -4.94 -11.93
C ILE A 221 -5.02 -5.99 -11.24
N LEU A 222 -3.93 -5.58 -10.58
CA LEU A 222 -3.06 -6.48 -9.82
C LEU A 222 -3.82 -7.17 -8.68
N GLU A 223 -4.53 -6.40 -7.84
CA GLU A 223 -5.32 -6.94 -6.74
C GLU A 223 -6.37 -7.94 -7.24
N GLY A 224 -7.07 -7.61 -8.34
CA GLY A 224 -8.01 -8.55 -8.95
C GLY A 224 -7.34 -9.78 -9.55
N SER A 225 -6.14 -9.63 -10.11
CA SER A 225 -5.38 -10.74 -10.70
C SER A 225 -4.89 -11.71 -9.62
N GLU A 226 -4.44 -11.20 -8.48
CA GLU A 226 -4.07 -12.01 -7.31
C GLU A 226 -5.27 -12.80 -6.78
N GLN A 227 -6.46 -12.18 -6.72
CA GLN A 227 -7.71 -12.86 -6.36
C GLN A 227 -8.05 -13.97 -7.37
N CYS A 228 -7.91 -13.72 -8.67
CA CYS A 228 -8.14 -14.72 -9.71
C CYS A 228 -7.15 -15.89 -9.61
N VAL A 229 -5.87 -15.62 -9.35
CA VAL A 229 -4.85 -16.67 -9.16
C VAL A 229 -5.19 -17.53 -7.94
N ALA A 230 -5.56 -16.91 -6.82
CA ALA A 230 -5.96 -17.63 -5.61
C ALA A 230 -7.18 -18.53 -5.88
N LEU A 231 -8.22 -18.00 -6.53
CA LEU A 231 -9.41 -18.78 -6.87
C LEU A 231 -9.10 -19.93 -7.84
N MET A 232 -8.25 -19.68 -8.84
CA MET A 232 -7.79 -20.71 -9.76
C MET A 232 -7.05 -21.84 -9.03
N GLN A 233 -6.22 -21.52 -8.03
CA GLN A 233 -5.56 -22.53 -7.21
C GLN A 233 -6.55 -23.33 -6.37
N THR A 234 -7.55 -22.66 -5.78
CA THR A 234 -8.64 -23.33 -5.04
C THR A 234 -9.44 -24.28 -5.93
N LEU A 235 -9.84 -23.83 -7.11
CA LEU A 235 -10.55 -24.64 -8.11
C LEU A 235 -9.76 -25.89 -8.50
N ASN A 236 -8.49 -25.73 -8.86
CA ASN A 236 -7.64 -26.85 -9.25
C ASN A 236 -7.39 -27.83 -8.09
N GLY A 237 -7.18 -27.32 -6.88
CA GLY A 237 -7.02 -28.17 -5.69
C GLY A 237 -8.29 -28.94 -5.35
N LEU A 238 -9.46 -28.32 -5.53
CA LEU A 238 -10.76 -28.96 -5.34
C LEU A 238 -11.00 -30.04 -6.40
N ALA A 239 -10.74 -29.75 -7.67
CA ALA A 239 -10.84 -30.74 -8.76
C ALA A 239 -9.97 -31.97 -8.50
N GLN A 240 -8.74 -31.78 -8.02
CA GLN A 240 -7.88 -32.91 -7.62
C GLN A 240 -8.47 -33.73 -6.48
N ARG A 241 -9.07 -33.08 -5.47
CA ARG A 241 -9.72 -33.77 -4.34
C ARG A 241 -10.95 -34.56 -4.80
N VAL A 242 -11.78 -33.98 -5.68
CA VAL A 242 -12.93 -34.68 -6.28
C VAL A 242 -12.46 -35.87 -7.10
N GLN A 243 -11.40 -35.72 -7.89
CA GLN A 243 -10.84 -36.82 -8.69
C GLN A 243 -10.34 -37.99 -7.82
N ILE A 244 -9.77 -37.71 -6.65
CA ILE A 244 -9.38 -38.74 -5.69
C ILE A 244 -10.63 -39.38 -5.05
N ALA A 245 -11.62 -38.59 -4.66
CA ALA A 245 -12.87 -39.08 -4.08
C ALA A 245 -13.67 -39.96 -5.05
N LEU A 246 -13.55 -39.74 -6.36
CA LEU A 246 -14.14 -40.62 -7.38
C LEU A 246 -13.66 -42.08 -7.33
N LEU A 247 -12.53 -42.36 -6.68
CA LEU A 247 -12.01 -43.71 -6.47
C LEU A 247 -12.69 -44.42 -5.29
N ASN A 248 -13.06 -43.67 -4.25
CA ASN A 248 -13.74 -44.16 -3.06
C ASN A 248 -14.82 -43.13 -2.65
N PRO A 249 -16.01 -43.17 -3.27
CA PRO A 249 -17.05 -42.18 -3.05
C PRO A 249 -17.54 -42.16 -1.60
N SER A 250 -17.84 -40.97 -1.08
CA SER A 250 -18.31 -40.74 0.27
C SER A 250 -19.33 -39.59 0.26
N GLU A 251 -20.50 -39.79 0.86
CA GLU A 251 -21.53 -38.73 0.97
C GLU A 251 -21.02 -37.50 1.72
N MET A 252 -20.23 -37.70 2.78
CA MET A 252 -19.67 -36.59 3.57
C MET A 252 -18.70 -35.74 2.75
N ASP A 253 -17.91 -36.36 1.86
CA ASP A 253 -17.02 -35.64 0.96
C ASP A 253 -17.82 -34.89 -0.12
N LEU A 254 -18.90 -35.50 -0.63
CA LEU A 254 -19.80 -34.85 -1.59
C LEU A 254 -20.44 -33.58 -1.01
N GLU A 255 -21.02 -33.64 0.19
CA GLU A 255 -21.58 -32.46 0.87
C GLU A 255 -20.54 -31.35 1.03
N THR A 256 -19.32 -31.72 1.45
CA THR A 256 -18.21 -30.78 1.60
C THR A 256 -17.83 -30.12 0.27
N PHE A 257 -17.87 -30.85 -0.84
CA PHE A 257 -17.56 -30.31 -2.16
C PHE A 257 -18.67 -29.38 -2.68
N LEU A 258 -19.94 -29.70 -2.41
CA LEU A 258 -21.07 -28.85 -2.77
C LEU A 258 -21.03 -27.51 -2.02
N ASP A 259 -20.80 -27.52 -0.70
CA ASP A 259 -20.63 -26.30 0.10
C ASP A 259 -19.49 -25.41 -0.44
N GLN A 260 -18.39 -26.04 -0.90
CA GLN A 260 -17.27 -25.33 -1.50
C GLN A 260 -17.62 -24.76 -2.88
N CYS A 261 -18.46 -25.45 -3.66
CA CYS A 261 -18.94 -24.96 -4.95
C CYS A 261 -19.85 -23.75 -4.82
N ASP A 262 -20.70 -23.71 -3.79
CA ASP A 262 -21.54 -22.54 -3.48
C ASP A 262 -20.67 -21.32 -3.16
N SER A 263 -19.66 -21.50 -2.30
CA SER A 263 -18.73 -20.41 -1.97
C SER A 263 -17.93 -19.91 -3.17
N ILE A 264 -17.58 -20.80 -4.11
CA ILE A 264 -16.89 -20.43 -5.35
C ILE A 264 -17.84 -19.69 -6.31
N ALA A 265 -19.09 -20.15 -6.44
CA ALA A 265 -20.10 -19.48 -7.24
C ALA A 265 -20.32 -18.03 -6.79
N ASP A 266 -20.45 -17.80 -5.47
CA ASP A 266 -20.55 -16.45 -4.89
C ASP A 266 -19.35 -15.56 -5.25
N GLN A 267 -18.15 -16.13 -5.30
CA GLN A 267 -16.94 -15.38 -5.67
C GLN A 267 -16.91 -15.02 -7.16
N LEU A 268 -17.31 -15.97 -8.02
CA LEU A 268 -17.42 -15.73 -9.47
C LEU A 268 -18.47 -14.66 -9.76
N ASP A 269 -19.63 -14.74 -9.13
CA ASP A 269 -20.68 -13.71 -9.23
C ASP A 269 -20.17 -12.34 -8.76
N GLY A 270 -19.41 -12.31 -7.66
CA GLY A 270 -18.76 -11.11 -7.16
C GLY A 270 -17.74 -10.50 -8.14
N PHE A 271 -17.04 -11.32 -8.94
CA PHE A 271 -16.13 -10.84 -9.98
C PHE A 271 -16.90 -10.33 -11.22
N THR A 272 -17.96 -11.03 -11.63
CA THR A 272 -18.84 -10.60 -12.72
C THR A 272 -19.51 -9.28 -12.41
N ALA A 273 -19.98 -9.08 -11.16
CA ALA A 273 -20.57 -7.83 -10.71
C ALA A 273 -19.60 -6.63 -10.78
N LYS A 274 -18.28 -6.88 -10.69
CA LYS A 274 -17.24 -5.86 -10.89
C LYS A 274 -16.92 -5.60 -12.36
N GLY A 275 -17.58 -6.32 -13.28
CA GLY A 275 -17.34 -6.25 -14.72
C GLY A 275 -16.04 -6.93 -15.15
N TRP A 276 -15.50 -7.86 -14.35
CA TRP A 276 -14.28 -8.57 -14.68
C TRP A 276 -14.54 -9.69 -15.68
N GLN A 277 -13.61 -9.88 -16.61
CA GLN A 277 -13.68 -11.00 -17.55
C GLN A 277 -13.15 -12.27 -16.87
N ILE A 278 -14.06 -13.19 -16.53
CA ILE A 278 -13.73 -14.40 -15.75
C ILE A 278 -13.92 -15.71 -16.51
N ALA A 279 -14.03 -15.66 -17.85
CA ALA A 279 -14.30 -16.84 -18.68
C ALA A 279 -13.33 -18.01 -18.46
N GLU A 280 -12.06 -17.73 -18.17
CA GLU A 280 -11.07 -18.78 -17.83
C GLU A 280 -11.39 -19.49 -16.51
N LEU A 281 -11.91 -18.77 -15.50
CA LEU A 281 -12.31 -19.34 -14.22
C LEU A 281 -13.62 -20.13 -14.34
N GLU A 282 -14.59 -19.59 -15.08
CA GLU A 282 -15.88 -20.24 -15.34
C GLU A 282 -15.70 -21.60 -16.04
N ALA A 283 -14.78 -21.68 -17.01
CA ALA A 283 -14.47 -22.93 -17.69
C ALA A 283 -13.94 -24.02 -16.74
N VAL A 284 -13.06 -23.64 -15.80
CA VAL A 284 -12.50 -24.57 -14.80
C VAL A 284 -13.56 -24.95 -13.77
N TYR A 285 -14.39 -24.00 -13.34
CA TYR A 285 -15.51 -24.27 -12.43
C TYR A 285 -16.54 -25.22 -13.05
N GLN A 286 -16.91 -25.01 -14.32
CA GLN A 286 -17.83 -25.91 -15.01
C GLN A 286 -17.28 -27.34 -15.08
N ALA A 287 -15.99 -27.50 -15.40
CA ALA A 287 -15.35 -28.81 -15.41
C ALA A 287 -15.32 -29.48 -14.03
N LEU A 288 -15.24 -28.70 -12.95
CA LEU A 288 -15.34 -29.20 -11.58
C LEU A 288 -16.77 -29.67 -11.27
N ILE A 289 -17.79 -28.91 -11.65
CA ILE A 289 -19.20 -29.30 -11.47
C ILE A 289 -19.47 -30.63 -12.17
N ASP A 290 -19.01 -30.79 -13.42
CA ASP A 290 -19.17 -32.03 -14.17
C ASP A 290 -18.55 -33.25 -13.43
N GLN A 291 -17.40 -33.06 -12.76
CA GLN A 291 -16.76 -34.11 -11.96
C GLN A 291 -17.54 -34.43 -10.68
N ILE A 292 -18.13 -33.43 -10.04
CA ILE A 292 -18.97 -33.62 -8.84
C ILE A 292 -20.26 -34.33 -9.21
N THR A 293 -20.89 -34.00 -10.35
CA THR A 293 -22.05 -34.73 -10.86
C THR A 293 -21.72 -36.21 -11.08
N LEU A 294 -20.56 -36.52 -11.66
CA LEU A 294 -20.12 -37.90 -11.82
C LEU A 294 -19.87 -38.61 -10.48
N LEU A 295 -19.41 -37.89 -9.46
CA LEU A 295 -19.26 -38.42 -8.10
C LEU A 295 -20.62 -38.74 -7.47
N GLN A 296 -21.61 -37.87 -7.66
CA GLN A 296 -22.98 -38.07 -7.19
C GLN A 296 -23.62 -39.29 -7.86
N ASP A 297 -23.53 -39.41 -9.20
CA ASP A 297 -24.06 -40.55 -9.93
C ASP A 297 -23.48 -41.89 -9.42
N LYS A 298 -22.21 -41.91 -9.01
CA LYS A 298 -21.56 -43.10 -8.43
C LYS A 298 -22.05 -43.46 -7.03
N LEU A 299 -22.51 -42.49 -6.24
CA LEU A 299 -23.08 -42.73 -4.92
C LEU A 299 -24.53 -43.22 -5.03
N ASP A 300 -25.25 -42.76 -6.05
CA ASP A 300 -26.64 -43.16 -6.31
C ASP A 300 -26.77 -44.54 -6.99
N SER A 301 -25.68 -45.08 -7.57
CA SER A 301 -25.60 -46.36 -8.29
C SER A 301 -25.31 -47.56 -7.39
#